data_AF-A0AA37K828-F1
#
_entry.id   AF-A0AA37K828-F1
#
_cell.length_a   1.000
_cell.length_b   1.000
_cell.length_c   1.000
_cell.angle_alpha   90.00
_cell.angle_beta   90.00
_cell.angle_gamma   90.00
#
_symmetry.space_group_name_H-M   'P 1'
#
loop_
_entity.id
_entity.type
_entity.pdbx_description
1 polymer ?
#
loop_
_entity_poly.entity_id
_entity_poly.type
_entity_poly.pdbx_seq_one_letter_code
_entity_poly.pdbx_strand_id
1 'polypeptide(L)'
;MKLFHKTIDDDKEKTENSILYSHEEEVRLDRERIKKEKDDTIKEVMSYFEATFKDILTSNEMSVMKENIMALNNKTEIKTAVLRRLNGVTSKDLYHLARNIGKRLGCSNMQIAHFIKKSFQLMLEDTEILTISSKLTCNEGRFTIKIIPIGTPLVAQSLPLSKD
;
A
#
# COMPACT_ATOMS: atom_id res chain seq x y z
N MET A 1 -3.47 -44.53 59.22
CA MET A 1 -2.27 -43.82 58.73
C MET A 1 -2.63 -43.08 57.45
N LYS A 2 -2.03 -41.88 57.28
CA LYS A 2 -2.13 -40.83 56.24
C LYS A 2 -2.64 -41.29 54.85
N LEU A 3 -3.70 -40.70 54.29
CA LEU A 3 -3.85 -39.37 53.66
C LEU A 3 -3.04 -39.11 52.38
N PHE A 4 -3.83 -38.88 51.32
CA PHE A 4 -3.66 -37.98 50.17
C PHE A 4 -2.49 -38.21 49.21
N HIS A 5 -2.76 -38.88 48.09
CA HIS A 5 -2.04 -38.72 46.81
C HIS A 5 -3.07 -38.62 45.67
N LYS A 6 -3.79 -37.50 45.52
CA LYS A 6 -4.48 -37.18 44.23
C LYS A 6 -5.05 -35.75 44.16
N THR A 7 -4.22 -34.72 44.16
CA THR A 7 -4.74 -33.34 43.93
C THR A 7 -3.72 -32.33 43.41
N ILE A 8 -2.58 -32.76 42.88
CA ILE A 8 -1.55 -31.81 42.38
C ILE A 8 -1.46 -31.82 40.84
N ASP A 9 -1.77 -32.94 40.19
CA ASP A 9 -1.62 -33.06 38.73
C ASP A 9 -2.80 -32.44 37.94
N ASP A 10 -4.04 -32.58 38.41
CA ASP A 10 -5.24 -32.08 37.71
C ASP A 10 -5.33 -30.53 37.65
N ASP A 11 -4.87 -29.82 38.69
CA ASP A 11 -4.92 -28.34 38.73
C ASP A 11 -3.84 -27.71 37.83
N LYS A 12 -2.73 -28.41 37.60
CA LYS A 12 -1.64 -27.94 36.76
C LYS A 12 -2.00 -28.04 35.27
N GLU A 13 -2.57 -29.17 34.86
CA GLU A 13 -3.04 -29.42 33.50
C GLU A 13 -4.20 -28.47 33.10
N LYS A 14 -5.11 -28.17 34.03
CA LYS A 14 -6.22 -27.24 33.81
C LYS A 14 -5.76 -25.78 33.68
N THR A 15 -4.75 -25.39 34.43
CA THR A 15 -4.16 -24.04 34.38
C THR A 15 -3.34 -23.84 33.11
N GLU A 16 -2.55 -24.84 32.70
CA GLU A 16 -1.77 -24.82 31.46
C GLU A 16 -2.68 -24.78 30.22
N ASN A 17 -3.76 -25.57 30.19
CA ASN A 17 -4.75 -25.52 29.11
C ASN A 17 -5.52 -24.19 29.06
N SER A 18 -5.83 -23.57 30.21
CA SER A 18 -6.48 -22.25 30.26
C SER A 18 -5.56 -21.13 29.78
N ILE A 19 -4.26 -21.19 30.11
CA ILE A 19 -3.26 -20.21 29.66
C ILE A 19 -3.01 -20.38 28.15
N LEU A 20 -2.86 -21.62 27.68
CA LEU A 20 -2.67 -21.91 26.25
C LEU A 20 -3.86 -21.44 25.41
N TYR A 21 -5.10 -21.71 25.86
CA TYR A 21 -6.31 -21.22 25.19
C TYR A 21 -6.39 -19.69 25.15
N SER A 22 -5.98 -19.00 26.22
CA SER A 22 -5.96 -17.53 26.25
C SER A 22 -4.94 -16.93 25.27
N HIS A 23 -3.79 -17.59 25.08
CA HIS A 23 -2.76 -17.15 24.15
C HIS A 23 -3.17 -17.40 22.68
N GLU A 24 -3.79 -18.54 22.39
CA GLU A 24 -4.30 -18.85 21.04
C GLU A 24 -5.39 -17.87 20.59
N GLU A 25 -6.29 -17.49 21.50
CA GLU A 25 -7.33 -16.49 21.26
C GLU A 25 -6.74 -15.09 21.04
N GLU A 26 -5.76 -14.67 21.84
CA GLU A 26 -5.04 -13.40 21.64
C GLU A 26 -4.35 -13.35 20.27
N VAL A 27 -3.64 -14.42 19.89
CA VAL A 27 -2.99 -14.55 18.57
C VAL A 27 -4.03 -14.49 17.44
N ARG A 28 -5.21 -15.09 17.61
CA ARG A 28 -6.28 -15.04 16.62
C ARG A 28 -6.82 -13.62 16.43
N LEU A 29 -7.10 -12.92 17.54
CA LEU A 29 -7.57 -11.53 17.52
C LEU A 29 -6.54 -10.59 16.87
N ASP A 30 -5.25 -10.79 17.17
CA ASP A 30 -4.18 -10.00 16.55
C ASP A 30 -4.09 -10.23 15.04
N ARG A 31 -4.21 -11.48 14.58
CA ARG A 31 -4.24 -11.79 13.14
C ARG A 31 -5.42 -11.13 12.45
N GLU A 32 -6.59 -11.14 13.08
CA GLU A 32 -7.80 -10.51 12.55
C GLU A 32 -7.66 -8.99 12.48
N ARG A 33 -7.11 -8.36 13.53
CA ARG A 33 -6.81 -6.92 13.54
C ARG A 33 -5.82 -6.54 12.44
N ILE A 34 -4.70 -7.26 12.32
CA ILE A 34 -3.69 -7.03 11.28
C ILE A 34 -4.29 -7.17 9.88
N LYS A 35 -5.15 -8.18 9.68
CA LYS A 35 -5.84 -8.38 8.40
C LYS A 35 -6.77 -7.21 8.09
N LYS A 36 -7.58 -6.79 9.07
CA LYS A 36 -8.51 -5.66 8.90
C LYS A 36 -7.77 -4.36 8.60
N GLU A 37 -6.70 -4.06 9.32
CA GLU A 37 -5.85 -2.88 9.09
C GLU A 37 -5.27 -2.88 7.67
N LYS A 38 -4.83 -4.05 7.17
CA LYS A 38 -4.37 -4.21 5.79
C LYS A 38 -5.49 -3.96 4.77
N ASP A 39 -6.66 -4.54 4.98
CA ASP A 39 -7.81 -4.37 4.08
C ASP A 39 -8.26 -2.90 4.03
N ASP A 40 -8.29 -2.22 5.19
CA ASP A 40 -8.66 -0.81 5.27
C ASP A 40 -7.60 0.10 4.61
N THR A 41 -6.31 -0.24 4.76
CA THR A 41 -5.21 0.45 4.06
C THR A 41 -5.35 0.33 2.54
N ILE A 42 -5.68 -0.86 2.03
CA ILE A 42 -5.89 -1.08 0.59
C ILE A 42 -7.07 -0.25 0.09
N LYS A 43 -8.20 -0.23 0.81
CA LYS A 43 -9.37 0.59 0.44
C LYS A 43 -9.05 2.08 0.40
N GLU A 44 -8.31 2.59 1.38
CA GLU A 44 -7.88 3.99 1.43
C GLU A 44 -7.02 4.33 0.20
N VAL A 45 -6.02 3.49 -0.09
CA VAL A 45 -5.13 3.65 -1.24
C VAL A 45 -5.90 3.64 -2.57
N MET A 46 -6.84 2.72 -2.75
CA MET A 46 -7.68 2.63 -3.95
C MET A 46 -8.54 3.88 -4.11
N SER A 47 -9.23 4.30 -3.05
CA SER A 47 -10.10 5.48 -3.06
C SER A 47 -9.30 6.75 -3.38
N TYR A 48 -8.12 6.90 -2.77
CA TYR A 48 -7.20 8.00 -3.05
C TYR A 48 -6.75 8.04 -4.51
N PHE A 49 -6.33 6.90 -5.06
CA PHE A 49 -5.89 6.80 -6.44
C PHE A 49 -7.01 7.13 -7.42
N GLU A 50 -8.18 6.49 -7.24
CA GLU A 50 -9.36 6.70 -8.07
C GLU A 50 -9.78 8.17 -8.08
N ALA A 51 -9.92 8.79 -6.92
CA ALA A 51 -10.33 10.18 -6.82
C ALA A 51 -9.31 11.16 -7.42
N THR A 52 -8.01 10.83 -7.37
CA THR A 52 -6.94 11.67 -7.93
C THR A 52 -6.91 11.60 -9.47
N PHE A 53 -7.22 10.44 -10.06
CA PHE A 53 -7.06 10.18 -11.48
C PHE A 53 -8.36 9.97 -12.27
N LYS A 54 -9.53 10.09 -11.64
CA LYS A 54 -10.86 9.81 -12.24
C LYS A 54 -11.12 10.53 -13.57
N ASP A 55 -10.63 11.76 -13.71
CA ASP A 55 -10.89 12.61 -14.88
C ASP A 55 -9.72 12.58 -15.89
N ILE A 56 -8.68 11.78 -15.63
CA ILE A 56 -7.47 11.70 -16.45
C ILE A 56 -7.31 10.33 -17.11
N LEU A 57 -7.60 9.25 -16.38
CA LEU A 57 -7.46 7.89 -16.89
C LEU A 57 -8.74 7.41 -17.56
N THR A 58 -8.59 6.67 -18.65
CA THR A 58 -9.68 5.88 -19.20
C THR A 58 -10.08 4.77 -18.22
N SER A 59 -11.29 4.23 -18.37
CA SER A 59 -11.77 3.12 -17.53
C SER A 59 -10.84 1.90 -17.56
N ASN A 60 -10.24 1.61 -18.72
CA ASN A 60 -9.27 0.50 -18.85
C ASN A 60 -7.97 0.79 -18.10
N GLU A 61 -7.37 1.97 -18.31
CA GLU A 61 -6.16 2.39 -17.58
C GLU A 61 -6.41 2.38 -16.06
N MET A 62 -7.57 2.87 -15.62
CA MET A 62 -7.99 2.85 -14.22
C MET A 62 -8.08 1.41 -13.69
N SER A 63 -8.70 0.49 -14.44
CA SER A 63 -8.79 -0.92 -14.04
C SER A 63 -7.41 -1.57 -13.86
N VAL A 64 -6.52 -1.41 -14.84
CA VAL A 64 -5.16 -1.96 -14.78
C VAL A 64 -4.36 -1.33 -13.64
N MET A 65 -4.57 -0.05 -13.34
CA MET A 65 -3.91 0.58 -12.19
C MET A 65 -4.39 0.01 -10.86
N LYS A 66 -5.69 -0.30 -10.70
CA LYS A 66 -6.18 -1.01 -9.50
C LYS A 66 -5.54 -2.39 -9.39
N GLU A 67 -5.45 -3.14 -10.49
CA GLU A 67 -4.72 -4.42 -10.52
C GLU A 67 -3.25 -4.24 -10.09
N ASN A 68 -2.57 -3.21 -10.60
CA ASN A 68 -1.17 -2.93 -10.27
C ASN A 68 -0.97 -2.52 -8.81
N ILE A 69 -1.92 -1.81 -8.19
CA ILE A 69 -1.89 -1.49 -6.75
C ILE A 69 -1.97 -2.79 -5.93
N MET A 70 -2.88 -3.71 -6.31
CA MET A 70 -2.96 -5.03 -5.67
C MET A 70 -1.69 -5.85 -5.91
N ALA A 71 -1.14 -5.80 -7.12
CA ALA A 71 0.09 -6.51 -7.45
C ALA A 71 1.30 -5.96 -6.67
N LEU A 72 1.38 -4.65 -6.46
CA LEU A 72 2.40 -4.03 -5.61
C LEU A 72 2.28 -4.53 -4.17
N ASN A 73 1.06 -4.56 -3.61
CA ASN A 73 0.80 -5.08 -2.27
C ASN A 73 1.18 -6.56 -2.13
N ASN A 74 0.85 -7.35 -3.15
CA ASN A 74 1.07 -8.80 -3.17
C ASN A 74 2.46 -9.21 -3.69
N LYS A 75 3.28 -8.24 -4.11
CA LYS A 75 4.62 -8.43 -4.71
C LYS A 75 4.59 -9.32 -5.96
N THR A 76 3.56 -9.18 -6.77
CA THR A 76 3.41 -9.88 -8.05
C THR A 76 3.77 -8.95 -9.22
N GLU A 77 3.68 -9.47 -10.43
CA GLU A 77 4.02 -8.72 -11.65
C GLU A 77 3.16 -7.47 -11.84
N ILE A 78 3.83 -6.37 -12.23
CA ILE A 78 3.18 -5.09 -12.58
C ILE A 78 3.01 -5.01 -14.09
N LYS A 79 1.80 -4.70 -14.55
CA LYS A 79 1.48 -4.50 -15.96
C LYS A 79 1.72 -3.06 -16.37
N THR A 80 1.91 -2.82 -17.66
CA THR A 80 1.84 -1.44 -18.18
C THR A 80 0.37 -1.02 -18.19
N ALA A 81 0.05 0.10 -17.52
CA ALA A 81 -1.31 0.61 -17.45
C ALA A 81 -1.54 1.75 -18.45
N VAL A 82 -0.63 2.73 -18.50
CA VAL A 82 -0.75 3.95 -19.30
C VAL A 82 0.35 3.98 -20.36
N LEU A 83 -0.06 3.88 -21.63
CA LEU A 83 0.80 3.91 -22.82
C LEU A 83 0.69 5.21 -23.62
N ARG A 84 0.48 6.33 -22.92
CA ARG A 84 0.43 7.68 -23.47
C ARG A 84 1.03 8.67 -22.48
N ARG A 85 1.39 9.86 -22.96
CA ARG A 85 1.77 10.97 -22.08
C ARG A 85 0.50 11.62 -21.52
N LEU A 86 0.55 11.99 -20.25
CA LEU A 86 -0.55 12.67 -19.55
C LEU A 86 -0.20 14.16 -19.45
N ASN A 87 -0.86 14.99 -20.27
CA ASN A 87 -0.67 16.43 -20.23
C ASN A 87 -1.03 16.98 -18.85
N GLY A 88 -0.20 17.88 -18.31
CA GLY A 88 -0.41 18.47 -16.99
C GLY A 88 0.01 17.59 -15.80
N VAL A 89 0.34 16.32 -16.02
CA VAL A 89 0.92 15.43 -15.00
C VAL A 89 2.44 15.41 -15.18
N THR A 90 3.19 15.71 -14.12
CA THR A 90 4.64 15.71 -14.16
C THR A 90 5.22 14.38 -13.67
N SER A 91 6.47 14.07 -13.98
CA SER A 91 7.16 12.90 -13.39
C SER A 91 7.22 13.00 -11.85
N LYS A 92 7.26 14.20 -11.27
CA LYS A 92 7.24 14.41 -9.80
C LYS A 92 5.88 14.07 -9.20
N ASP A 93 4.78 14.39 -9.90
CA ASP A 93 3.45 13.93 -9.50
C ASP A 93 3.41 12.41 -9.38
N LEU A 94 3.99 11.71 -10.37
CA LEU A 94 4.09 10.25 -10.35
C LEU A 94 4.98 9.74 -9.21
N TYR A 95 6.10 10.41 -8.89
CA TYR A 95 6.94 10.04 -7.75
C TYR A 95 6.21 10.17 -6.41
N HIS A 96 5.50 11.29 -6.22
CA HIS A 96 4.73 11.53 -5.00
C HIS A 96 3.54 10.60 -4.88
N LEU A 97 2.82 10.34 -5.98
CA LEU A 97 1.77 9.33 -6.04
C LEU A 97 2.30 7.96 -5.62
N ALA A 98 3.39 7.52 -6.25
CA ALA A 98 4.00 6.22 -5.98
C ALA A 98 4.45 6.11 -4.52
N ARG A 99 5.05 7.16 -3.95
CA ARG A 99 5.41 7.20 -2.54
C ARG A 99 4.18 7.10 -1.64
N ASN A 100 3.16 7.91 -1.87
CA ASN A 100 1.95 7.96 -1.05
C ASN A 100 1.27 6.58 -0.97
N ILE A 101 1.16 5.90 -2.11
CA ILE A 101 0.63 4.54 -2.23
C ILE A 101 1.58 3.53 -1.59
N GLY A 102 2.80 3.44 -2.12
CA GLY A 102 3.71 2.35 -1.78
C GLY A 102 4.18 2.36 -0.33
N LYS A 103 4.31 3.54 0.29
CA LYS A 103 4.65 3.61 1.72
C LYS A 103 3.50 3.19 2.63
N ARG A 104 2.23 3.36 2.22
CA ARG A 104 1.07 2.82 2.94
C ARG A 104 1.01 1.31 2.85
N LEU A 105 1.42 0.76 1.72
CA LEU A 105 1.53 -0.68 1.50
C LEU A 105 2.82 -1.31 2.08
N GLY A 106 3.67 -0.53 2.78
CA GLY A 106 4.90 -1.03 3.38
C GLY A 106 6.00 -1.41 2.38
N CYS A 107 5.98 -0.86 1.17
CA CYS A 107 6.94 -1.19 0.11
C CYS A 107 8.27 -0.43 0.23
N SER A 108 9.35 -1.07 -0.25
CA SER A 108 10.65 -0.44 -0.39
C SER A 108 10.67 0.56 -1.56
N ASN A 109 11.58 1.53 -1.54
CA ASN A 109 11.66 2.54 -2.62
C ASN A 109 11.89 1.89 -4.00
N MET A 110 12.64 0.79 -4.06
CA MET A 110 12.87 0.05 -5.29
C MET A 110 11.57 -0.56 -5.84
N GLN A 111 10.78 -1.22 -4.99
CA GLN A 111 9.48 -1.77 -5.41
C GLN A 111 8.55 -0.67 -5.92
N ILE A 112 8.53 0.47 -5.24
CA ILE A 112 7.74 1.64 -5.63
C ILE A 112 8.19 2.19 -6.99
N ALA A 113 9.50 2.29 -7.20
CA ALA A 113 10.09 2.78 -8.45
C ALA A 113 9.76 1.86 -9.64
N HIS A 114 9.87 0.54 -9.47
CA HIS A 114 9.46 -0.43 -10.49
C HIS A 114 7.96 -0.32 -10.79
N PHE A 115 7.12 -0.24 -9.76
CA PHE A 115 5.67 -0.09 -9.91
C PHE A 115 5.30 1.11 -10.76
N ILE A 116 5.82 2.30 -10.44
CA ILE A 116 5.41 3.52 -11.12
C ILE A 116 6.00 3.61 -12.54
N LYS A 117 7.27 3.20 -12.72
CA LYS A 117 7.91 3.20 -14.05
C LYS A 117 7.18 2.25 -15.00
N LYS A 118 6.81 1.06 -14.54
CA LYS A 118 6.08 0.09 -15.36
C LYS A 118 4.66 0.56 -15.65
N SER A 119 3.96 1.10 -14.64
CA SER A 119 2.59 1.58 -14.78
C SER A 119 2.45 2.75 -15.77
N PHE A 120 3.39 3.70 -15.75
CA PHE A 120 3.39 4.91 -16.60
C PHE A 120 4.61 4.95 -17.51
N GLN A 121 4.73 3.93 -18.37
CA GLN A 121 5.94 3.63 -19.13
C GLN A 121 6.48 4.83 -19.94
N LEU A 122 5.63 5.51 -20.71
CA LEU A 122 6.05 6.65 -21.55
C LEU A 122 6.33 7.94 -20.76
N MET A 123 5.78 8.08 -19.55
CA MET A 123 6.03 9.25 -18.69
C MET A 123 7.41 9.21 -18.03
N LEU A 124 7.99 8.01 -17.92
CA LEU A 124 9.19 7.72 -17.15
C LEU A 124 10.21 6.91 -17.96
N GLU A 125 10.07 6.85 -19.29
CA GLU A 125 10.90 6.01 -20.17
C GLU A 125 12.40 6.31 -19.98
N ASP A 126 12.75 7.59 -20.03
CA ASP A 126 14.13 8.08 -19.92
C ASP A 126 14.64 8.19 -18.47
N THR A 127 13.82 7.88 -17.46
CA THR A 127 14.24 7.97 -16.06
C THR A 127 14.67 6.62 -15.52
N GLU A 128 15.92 6.49 -15.10
CA GLU A 128 16.40 5.28 -14.45
C GLU A 128 15.65 4.95 -13.15
N ILE A 129 15.50 3.65 -12.86
CA ILE A 129 14.79 3.18 -11.65
C ILE A 129 15.45 3.71 -10.37
N LEU A 130 16.79 3.74 -10.31
CA LEU A 130 17.52 4.28 -9.17
C LEU A 130 17.23 5.77 -8.96
N THR A 131 17.11 6.53 -10.05
CA THR A 131 16.73 7.94 -10.00
C THR A 131 15.30 8.13 -9.51
N ILE A 132 14.36 7.29 -9.94
CA ILE A 132 12.98 7.32 -9.42
C ILE A 132 12.97 7.01 -7.92
N SER A 133 13.68 5.95 -7.51
CA SER A 133 13.78 5.48 -6.12
C SER A 133 14.34 6.55 -5.17
N SER A 134 15.33 7.32 -5.60
CA SER A 134 15.91 8.42 -4.81
C SER A 134 15.04 9.68 -4.80
N LYS A 135 14.25 9.93 -5.86
CA LYS A 135 13.40 11.12 -5.99
C LYS A 135 11.98 10.97 -5.46
N LEU A 136 11.62 9.83 -4.85
CA LEU A 136 10.30 9.65 -4.22
C LEU A 136 9.96 10.73 -3.18
N THR A 137 10.97 11.35 -2.56
CA THR A 137 10.83 12.42 -1.57
C THR A 137 11.22 13.81 -2.10
N CYS A 138 11.46 13.96 -3.40
CA CYS A 138 11.93 15.21 -4.00
C CYS A 138 10.81 16.25 -4.04
N ASN A 139 10.82 17.17 -3.08
CA ASN A 139 9.79 18.20 -2.93
C ASN A 139 10.16 19.55 -3.61
N GLU A 140 11.09 19.53 -4.56
CA GLU A 140 11.56 20.73 -5.26
C GLU A 140 10.91 20.88 -6.64
N GLY A 141 10.56 22.11 -7.01
CA GLY A 141 9.97 22.44 -8.32
C GLY A 141 8.45 22.30 -8.37
N ARG A 142 7.91 22.14 -9.59
CA ARG A 142 6.46 22.10 -9.84
C ARG A 142 5.92 20.68 -9.78
N PHE A 143 4.86 20.51 -9.00
CA PHE A 143 4.04 19.31 -8.90
C PHE A 143 2.67 19.72 -8.32
N THR A 144 1.65 18.95 -8.64
CA THR A 144 0.30 19.07 -8.09
C THR A 144 0.09 18.12 -6.92
N ILE A 145 0.50 16.85 -7.06
CA ILE A 145 0.39 15.83 -6.02
C ILE A 145 1.48 16.08 -4.98
N LYS A 146 1.08 16.39 -3.75
CA LYS A 146 1.94 16.57 -2.58
C LYS A 146 2.26 15.23 -1.92
N ILE A 147 3.44 15.17 -1.32
CA ILE A 147 3.82 14.10 -0.40
C ILE A 147 2.92 14.17 0.83
N ILE A 148 2.26 13.07 1.14
CA ILE A 148 1.41 12.94 2.33
C ILE A 148 2.24 12.23 3.42
N PRO A 149 2.31 12.79 4.65
CA PRO A 149 2.98 12.13 5.77
C PRO A 149 2.41 10.73 6.03
N ILE A 150 3.23 9.83 6.58
CA ILE A 150 2.75 8.52 7.01
C ILE A 150 1.99 8.69 8.32
N GLY A 151 0.87 7.99 8.49
CA GLY A 151 -0.01 8.11 9.65
C GLY A 151 -1.13 9.14 9.51
N THR A 152 -1.17 9.95 8.45
CA THR A 152 -2.30 10.85 8.15
C THR A 152 -3.23 10.27 7.08
N PRO A 153 -4.49 10.68 6.98
CA PRO A 153 -5.35 10.24 5.89
C PRO A 153 -4.80 10.62 4.51
N LEU A 154 -4.98 9.75 3.51
CA LEU A 154 -4.72 10.09 2.11
C LEU A 154 -5.79 11.04 1.58
N VAL A 155 -5.36 12.18 1.02
CA VAL A 155 -6.25 13.21 0.46
C VAL A 155 -5.99 13.33 -1.03
N ALA A 156 -7.02 13.09 -1.83
CA ALA A 156 -6.96 13.18 -3.29
C ALA A 156 -6.71 14.63 -3.73
N GLN A 157 -5.96 14.77 -4.82
CA GLN A 157 -5.58 16.06 -5.37
C GLN A 157 -6.03 16.14 -6.82
N SER A 158 -6.72 17.22 -7.17
CA SER A 158 -7.23 17.43 -8.52
C SER A 158 -6.07 17.78 -9.45
N LEU A 159 -5.74 16.85 -10.32
CA LEU A 159 -4.78 17.06 -11.39
C LEU A 159 -5.38 18.00 -12.46
N PRO A 160 -4.57 18.83 -13.12
CA PRO A 160 -5.05 19.69 -14.19
C PRO A 160 -5.58 18.83 -15.35
N LEU A 161 -6.80 19.14 -15.80
CA LEU A 161 -7.36 18.51 -17.00
C LEU A 161 -6.59 18.99 -18.23
N SER A 162 -6.18 18.05 -19.08
CA SER A 162 -5.79 18.38 -20.46
C SER A 162 -7.03 18.92 -21.15
N LYS A 163 -7.06 20.22 -21.44
CA LYS A 163 -7.88 20.72 -22.54
C LYS A 163 -7.07 20.42 -23.79
N ASP A 164 -7.46 19.38 -24.51
CA ASP A 164 -6.97 19.16 -25.87
C ASP A 164 -7.34 20.35 -26.77
#